data_AF-A0A5J6N4Q9-F1
#
_entry.id   AF-A0A5J6N4Q9-F1
#
_cell.length_a   1.000
_cell.length_b   1.000
_cell.length_c   1.000
_cell.angle_alpha   90.00
_cell.angle_beta   90.00
_cell.angle_gamma   90.00
#
_symmetry.space_group_name_H-M   'P 1'
#
loop_
_entity.id
_entity.type
_entity.pdbx_description
1 polymer ?
#
loop_
_entity_poly.entity_id
_entity_poly.type
_entity_poly.pdbx_seq_one_letter_code
_entity_poly.pdbx_strand_id
1 'polypeptide(L)' 'MSHGEERENSAAIGSLASKALRDPKSLTDAEVRKLAASAFTQRPDRKKPAAKKKAAKKKA' A
#
# COMPACT_ATOMS: atom_id res chain seq x y z
N MET A 1 10.18 8.78 18.92
CA MET A 1 9.41 8.67 17.66
C MET A 1 8.60 7.40 17.73
N SER A 2 7.28 7.53 17.80
CA SER A 2 6.34 6.43 18.08
C SER A 2 6.07 5.61 16.82
N HIS A 3 6.42 4.32 16.82
CA HIS A 3 6.26 3.39 15.68
C HIS A 3 4.80 2.88 15.45
N GLY A 4 3.80 3.57 16.00
CA GLY A 4 2.39 3.17 15.91
C GLY A 4 1.64 3.72 14.68
N GLU A 5 1.97 4.94 14.25
CA GLU A 5 1.15 5.69 13.26
C GLU A 5 1.35 5.21 11.81
N GLU A 6 2.46 4.53 11.51
CA GLU A 6 2.85 4.15 10.14
C GLU A 6 1.93 3.08 9.52
N ARG A 7 1.37 2.19 10.37
CA ARG A 7 0.46 1.12 9.91
C ARG A 7 -0.91 1.63 9.51
N GLU A 8 -1.48 2.57 10.26
CA GLU A 8 -2.77 3.16 9.94
C GLU A 8 -2.68 4.07 8.71
N ASN A 9 -1.55 4.78 8.58
CA ASN A 9 -1.30 5.65 7.43
C ASN A 9 -1.13 4.86 6.12
N SER A 10 -0.47 3.69 6.16
CA SER A 10 -0.28 2.84 4.97
C SER A 10 -1.59 2.29 4.40
N ALA A 11 -2.53 1.88 5.26
CA ALA A 11 -3.85 1.39 4.84
C ALA A 11 -4.71 2.50 4.23
N ALA A 12 -4.64 3.71 4.80
CA ALA A 12 -5.32 4.88 4.27
C ALA A 12 -4.78 5.26 2.88
N ILE A 13 -3.44 5.32 2.72
CA ILE A 13 -2.79 5.59 1.42
C ILE A 13 -3.17 4.52 0.38
N GLY A 14 -3.18 3.24 0.75
CA GLY A 14 -3.58 2.16 -0.16
C GLY A 14 -5.05 2.26 -0.60
N SER A 15 -5.93 2.70 0.30
CA SER A 15 -7.34 2.96 -0.02
C SER A 15 -7.50 4.15 -0.95
N LEU A 16 -6.76 5.24 -0.70
CA LEU A 16 -6.73 6.41 -1.58
C LEU A 16 -6.18 6.06 -2.96
N ALA A 17 -5.11 5.27 -3.04
CA ALA A 17 -4.55 4.81 -4.30
C ALA A 17 -5.56 3.98 -5.10
N SER A 18 -6.23 3.04 -4.44
CA SER A 18 -7.27 2.21 -5.06
C SER A 18 -8.45 3.06 -5.57
N LYS A 19 -8.82 4.10 -4.82
CA LYS A 19 -9.85 5.06 -5.21
C LYS A 19 -9.40 5.91 -6.40
N ALA A 20 -8.17 6.42 -6.39
CA ALA A 20 -7.56 7.18 -7.48
C ALA A 20 -7.56 6.42 -8.80
N LEU A 21 -7.24 5.12 -8.76
CA LEU A 21 -7.20 4.24 -9.93
C LEU A 21 -8.58 3.96 -10.52
N ARG A 22 -9.64 4.04 -9.71
CA ARG A 22 -11.03 3.81 -10.15
C ARG A 22 -11.70 5.09 -10.63
N ASP A 23 -11.57 6.16 -9.86
CA ASP A 23 -12.11 7.48 -10.19
C ASP A 23 -11.18 8.58 -9.64
N PRO A 24 -10.29 9.14 -10.48
CA PRO A 24 -9.33 10.15 -10.05
C PRO A 24 -10.01 11.48 -9.64
N LYS A 25 -11.24 11.75 -10.07
CA LYS A 25 -11.97 12.97 -9.71
C LYS A 25 -12.65 12.90 -8.34
N SER A 26 -12.71 11.70 -7.75
CA SER A 26 -13.34 11.45 -6.45
C SER A 26 -12.44 11.80 -5.24
N LEU A 27 -11.22 12.26 -5.50
CA LEU A 27 -10.25 12.67 -4.49
C LEU A 27 -10.29 14.16 -4.25
N THR A 28 -10.17 14.54 -2.98
CA THR A 28 -9.96 15.92 -2.56
C THR A 28 -8.48 16.32 -2.66
N ASP A 29 -8.19 17.61 -2.76
CA ASP A 29 -6.81 18.12 -2.80
C ASP A 29 -5.96 17.66 -1.61
N ALA A 30 -6.58 17.52 -0.43
CA ALA A 30 -5.91 17.03 0.76
C ALA A 30 -5.50 15.56 0.63
N GLU A 31 -6.33 14.72 0.02
CA GLU A 31 -6.04 13.31 -0.23
C GLU A 31 -4.97 13.15 -1.31
N VAL A 32 -5.01 13.98 -2.36
CA VAL A 32 -3.97 14.00 -3.41
C VAL A 32 -2.61 14.35 -2.81
N ARG A 33 -2.54 15.35 -1.93
CA ARG A 33 -1.29 15.73 -1.24
C ARG A 33 -0.76 14.60 -0.36
N LYS A 34 -1.63 13.89 0.37
CA LYS A 34 -1.25 12.71 1.16
C LYS A 34 -0.70 11.58 0.30
N LEU A 35 -1.38 11.27 -0.80
CA LEU A 35 -0.94 10.25 -1.76
C LEU A 35 0.43 10.62 -2.36
N ALA A 36 0.60 11.85 -2.83
CA ALA A 36 1.85 12.33 -3.41
C ALA A 36 3.00 12.31 -2.40
N ALA A 37 2.78 12.77 -1.17
CA ALA A 37 3.79 12.73 -0.10
C ALA A 37 4.26 11.29 0.20
N SER A 38 3.34 10.31 0.14
CA SER A 38 3.70 8.91 0.30
C SER A 38 4.56 8.39 -0.86
N ALA A 39 4.30 8.83 -2.10
CA ALA A 39 5.08 8.43 -3.27
C ALA A 39 6.53 8.93 -3.21
N PHE A 40 6.76 10.14 -2.68
CA PHE A 40 8.11 10.70 -2.52
C PHE A 40 8.95 10.00 -1.44
N THR A 41 8.31 9.40 -0.45
CA THR A 41 8.99 8.72 0.67
C THR A 41 9.00 7.19 0.51
N GLN A 42 8.31 6.66 -0.51
CA GLN A 42 8.34 5.24 -0.83
C GLN A 42 9.76 4.82 -1.23
N ARG A 43 10.39 4.04 -0.34
CA ARG A 43 11.62 3.31 -0.67
C ARG A 43 11.35 2.38 -1.86
N PRO A 44 12.28 2.28 -2.83
CA PRO A 44 12.11 1.40 -3.97
C PRO A 44 11.79 -0.04 -3.52
N ASP A 45 10.91 -0.68 -4.28
CA ASP A 45 10.32 -1.98 -3.95
C ASP A 45 11.42 -2.99 -3.59
N ARG A 46 11.35 -3.54 -2.38
CA ARG A 46 12.28 -4.59 -1.97
C ARG A 46 11.88 -5.83 -2.75
N LYS A 47 12.79 -6.35 -3.60
CA LYS A 47 12.61 -7.62 -4.32
C LYS A 47 11.94 -8.63 -3.39
N LYS A 48 10.68 -8.97 -3.67
CA LYS A 48 9.92 -9.93 -2.85
C LYS A 48 10.71 -11.24 -2.84
N PRO A 49 11.03 -11.80 -1.65
CA PRO A 49 11.60 -13.14 -1.61
C PRO A 49 10.60 -14.09 -2.29
N ALA A 50 11.10 -14.90 -3.23
CA ALA A 50 10.28 -15.82 -4.00
C ALA A 50 9.37 -16.61 -3.06
N ALA A 51 8.05 -16.54 -3.30
CA ALA A 51 7.07 -17.24 -2.48
C ALA A 51 7.43 -18.73 -2.45
N LYS A 52 7.78 -19.25 -1.26
CA LYS A 52 7.92 -20.70 -1.07
C LYS A 52 6.55 -21.31 -1.36
N LYS A 53 6.45 -22.04 -2.48
CA LYS A 53 5.26 -22.84 -2.82
C LYS A 53 4.95 -23.72 -1.60
N LYS A 54 3.80 -23.53 -0.96
CA LYS A 54 3.32 -24.47 0.05
C LYS A 54 3.12 -25.81 -0.66
N ALA A 55 3.84 -26.84 -0.22
CA ALA A 55 3.70 -28.18 -0.74
C ALA A 55 2.23 -28.60 -0.63
N ALA A 56 1.64 -28.99 -1.76
CA ALA A 56 0.28 -29.48 -1.81
C ALA A 56 0.14 -30.66 -0.84
N LYS A 57 -0.73 -30.51 0.15
CA LYS A 57 -1.08 -31.59 1.08
C LYS A 57 -1.78 -32.67 0.25
N LYS A 58 -1.05 -33.76 -0.05
CA LYS A 58 -1.61 -34.97 -0.67
C LYS A 58 -2.66 -35.50 0.31
N LYS A 59 -3.94 -35.43 -0.06
CA LYS A 59 -5.00 -36.15 0.67
C LYS A 59 -4.75 -37.65 0.44
N ALA A 60 -4.62 -38.39 1.54
CA ALA A 60 -4.73 -39.83 1.58
C ALA A 60 -6.20 -40.24 1.43
#